data_AF-A0A8J7TZK5-F1
#
_entry.id   AF-A0A8J7TZK5-F1
#
_cell.length_a   1.000
_cell.length_b   1.000
_cell.length_c   1.000
_cell.angle_alpha   90.00
_cell.angle_beta   90.00
_cell.angle_gamma   90.00
#
_symmetry.space_group_name_H-M   'P 1'
#
loop_
_entity.id
_entity.type
_entity.pdbx_description
1 polymer ?
#
loop_
_entity_poly.entity_id
_entity_poly.type
_entity_poly.pdbx_seq_one_letter_code
_entity_poly.pdbx_strand_id
1 'polypeptide(L)'
;VIHERYPRHGPAFYQERERLARERMAVLHPDSEAAFALTDDIAVGLDRRGRTDEAIALMRDKLKRQQALDLKGKDLYSSYANLAEFLIRGNRWRMMGGDAAAREHVREGREFLRKSITVNPDAHFGREEWQAVAIDGWLEFGTRPDLLRKTDLIGNRLDVSIEISREVDWFDLVADTQAASRRPYLYGWVETIYVGQGRLATNYEKLEPSRRAELRQYVASVGEENAPGKASGTKRGKRAAFDEPALWLIGEWRQGSGPNPHFALCLGEIMLRVGQRYLAWTCYERASRVAEHFWPTPELQQFLREHCQRRQAAIERSLPAAEVAGLRPKFESELAFGEAYQRDYQAYEQEKIQAGADLNDAHFFDEYFASRPPIASKVGPEEWYAGTTGPGRMTAQLRAFCEWGMLTGGAVVLLLAVVFLLVCKPGDRLRVEVIRQP
;
A
#
# COMPACT_ATOMS: atom_id res chain seq x y z
N VAL A 1 -3.00 -1.14 -8.54
CA VAL A 1 -2.38 -2.24 -7.77
C VAL A 1 -3.38 -3.34 -7.45
N ILE A 2 -4.49 -3.03 -6.78
CA ILE A 2 -5.51 -4.05 -6.41
C ILE A 2 -6.04 -4.82 -7.63
N HIS A 3 -6.22 -4.11 -8.74
CA HIS A 3 -6.61 -4.65 -10.04
C HIS A 3 -5.42 -5.05 -10.93
N GLU A 4 -4.23 -5.28 -10.39
CA GLU A 4 -3.09 -5.80 -11.16
C GLU A 4 -2.54 -4.90 -12.28
N ARG A 5 -2.96 -3.63 -12.30
CA ARG A 5 -2.50 -2.58 -13.22
C ARG A 5 -1.07 -2.08 -12.93
N TYR A 6 -0.08 -2.96 -13.09
CA TYR A 6 1.38 -2.67 -13.05
C TYR A 6 2.13 -3.76 -13.86
N PRO A 7 3.26 -3.44 -14.52
CA PRO A 7 4.06 -4.45 -15.20
C PRO A 7 4.76 -5.35 -14.19
N ARG A 8 4.82 -6.65 -14.49
CA ARG A 8 5.54 -7.67 -13.71
C ARG A 8 6.21 -8.64 -14.66
N HIS A 9 7.53 -8.80 -14.52
CA HIS A 9 8.33 -9.74 -15.28
C HIS A 9 7.83 -11.18 -15.15
N GLY A 10 7.82 -11.90 -16.28
CA GLY A 10 7.41 -13.29 -16.37
C GLY A 10 8.58 -14.27 -16.13
N PRO A 11 8.32 -15.60 -16.17
CA PRO A 11 9.37 -16.60 -16.00
C PRO A 11 10.51 -16.51 -17.01
N ALA A 12 10.22 -16.11 -18.26
CA ALA A 12 11.21 -15.97 -19.33
C ALA A 12 12.29 -14.93 -18.99
N PHE A 13 11.89 -13.78 -18.42
CA PHE A 13 12.82 -12.76 -17.94
C PHE A 13 13.79 -13.29 -16.90
N TYR A 14 13.28 -13.99 -15.88
CA TYR A 14 14.11 -14.51 -14.79
C TYR A 14 15.06 -15.62 -15.27
N GLN A 15 14.61 -16.44 -16.22
CA GLN A 15 15.46 -17.44 -16.86
C GLN A 15 16.59 -16.78 -17.66
N GLU A 16 16.27 -15.77 -18.45
CA GLU A 16 17.26 -15.09 -19.29
C GLU A 16 18.26 -14.28 -18.46
N ARG A 17 17.77 -13.56 -17.44
CA ARG A 17 18.63 -12.86 -16.48
C ARG A 17 19.57 -13.82 -15.76
N GLU A 18 19.09 -14.99 -15.36
CA GLU A 18 19.96 -16.02 -14.76
C GLU A 18 21.02 -16.51 -15.76
N ARG A 19 20.66 -16.78 -17.02
CA ARG A 19 21.61 -17.19 -18.06
C ARG A 19 22.73 -16.16 -18.23
N LEU A 20 22.36 -14.90 -18.45
CA LEU A 20 23.29 -13.78 -18.59
C LEU A 20 24.17 -13.61 -17.35
N ALA A 21 23.61 -13.73 -16.16
CA ALA A 21 24.35 -13.62 -14.92
C ALA A 21 25.39 -14.75 -14.77
N ARG A 22 25.05 -15.99 -15.13
CA ARG A 22 25.98 -17.12 -15.13
C ARG A 22 27.11 -16.95 -16.14
N GLU A 23 26.81 -16.47 -17.35
CA GLU A 23 27.82 -16.21 -18.38
C GLU A 23 28.83 -15.15 -17.93
N ARG A 24 28.34 -14.04 -17.36
CA ARG A 24 29.21 -13.00 -16.81
C ARG A 24 30.01 -13.48 -15.61
N MET A 25 29.43 -14.32 -14.75
CA MET A 25 30.10 -14.86 -13.58
C MET A 25 31.27 -15.80 -13.96
N ALA A 26 31.23 -16.46 -15.12
CA ALA A 26 32.26 -17.41 -15.55
C ALA A 26 33.66 -16.79 -15.74
N VAL A 27 33.75 -15.46 -15.91
CA VAL A 27 35.01 -14.73 -16.13
C VAL A 27 35.42 -13.86 -14.94
N LEU A 28 34.64 -13.86 -13.85
CA LEU A 28 34.89 -13.05 -12.67
C LEU A 28 35.55 -13.88 -11.55
N HIS A 29 36.33 -13.20 -10.71
CA HIS A 29 36.76 -13.81 -9.45
C HIS A 29 35.51 -14.04 -8.57
N PRO A 30 35.30 -15.26 -8.01
CA PRO A 30 34.09 -15.60 -7.25
C PRO A 30 33.79 -14.64 -6.08
N ASP A 31 34.86 -14.12 -5.47
CA ASP A 31 34.79 -13.24 -4.29
C ASP A 31 34.84 -11.74 -4.64
N SER A 32 34.68 -11.39 -5.93
CA SER A 32 34.54 -9.99 -6.34
C SER A 32 33.13 -9.46 -6.04
N GLU A 33 33.02 -8.14 -5.83
CA GLU A 33 31.73 -7.46 -5.65
C GLU A 33 30.76 -7.73 -6.82
N ALA A 34 31.26 -7.71 -8.05
CA ALA A 34 30.48 -8.02 -9.25
C ALA A 34 29.92 -9.46 -9.23
N ALA A 35 30.72 -10.44 -8.81
CA ALA A 35 30.26 -11.82 -8.66
C ALA A 35 29.19 -11.96 -7.57
N PHE A 36 29.31 -11.21 -6.46
CA PHE A 36 28.30 -11.16 -5.41
C PHE A 36 26.98 -10.55 -5.88
N ALA A 37 27.01 -9.49 -6.70
CA ALA A 37 25.81 -8.91 -7.29
C ALA A 37 25.14 -9.90 -8.27
N LEU A 38 25.90 -10.56 -9.15
CA LEU A 38 25.35 -11.57 -10.05
C LEU A 38 24.81 -12.80 -9.31
N THR A 39 25.34 -13.12 -8.13
CA THR A 39 24.81 -14.18 -7.28
C THR A 39 23.40 -13.83 -6.79
N ASP A 40 23.12 -12.56 -6.46
CA ASP A 40 21.76 -12.12 -6.11
C ASP A 40 20.80 -12.32 -7.29
N ASP A 41 21.22 -11.94 -8.50
CA ASP A 41 20.42 -12.11 -9.72
C ASP A 41 20.08 -13.57 -10.02
N ILE A 42 21.07 -14.45 -9.90
CA ILE A 42 20.87 -15.90 -10.06
C ILE A 42 19.90 -16.42 -8.99
N ALA A 43 20.10 -16.05 -7.73
CA ALA A 43 19.27 -16.54 -6.64
C ALA A 43 17.80 -16.09 -6.77
N VAL A 44 17.57 -14.82 -7.13
CA VAL A 44 16.22 -14.31 -7.46
C VAL A 44 15.62 -15.07 -8.65
N GLY A 45 16.41 -15.32 -9.70
CA GLY A 45 15.97 -16.08 -10.88
C GLY A 45 15.56 -17.52 -10.56
N LEU A 46 16.34 -18.21 -9.72
CA LEU A 46 16.03 -19.56 -9.24
C LEU A 46 14.72 -19.58 -8.45
N ASP A 47 14.64 -18.68 -7.49
CA ASP A 47 13.52 -18.59 -6.57
C ASP A 47 12.19 -18.24 -7.27
N ARG A 48 12.20 -17.28 -8.22
CA ARG A 48 11.01 -16.92 -9.01
C ARG A 48 10.54 -18.04 -9.94
N ARG A 49 11.38 -19.04 -10.21
CA ARG A 49 11.05 -20.25 -10.97
C ARG A 49 10.79 -21.47 -10.08
N GLY A 50 10.59 -21.26 -8.78
CA GLY A 50 10.23 -22.32 -7.83
C GLY A 50 11.41 -23.15 -7.31
N ARG A 51 12.66 -22.76 -7.61
CA ARG A 51 13.89 -23.41 -7.13
C ARG A 51 14.40 -22.76 -5.85
N THR A 52 13.51 -22.56 -4.87
CA THR A 52 13.79 -21.76 -3.66
C THR A 52 14.90 -22.37 -2.79
N ASP A 53 14.97 -23.69 -2.66
CA ASP A 53 16.03 -24.33 -1.86
C ASP A 53 17.43 -24.09 -2.44
N GLU A 54 17.55 -24.10 -3.77
CA GLU A 54 18.81 -23.77 -4.45
C GLU A 54 19.19 -22.30 -4.27
N ALA A 55 18.20 -21.39 -4.32
CA ALA A 55 18.42 -19.98 -4.02
C ALA A 55 18.90 -19.75 -2.58
N ILE A 56 18.31 -20.45 -1.59
CA ILE A 56 18.73 -20.40 -0.19
C ILE A 56 20.16 -20.90 -0.05
N ALA A 57 20.50 -22.05 -0.64
CA ALA A 57 21.84 -22.61 -0.58
C ALA A 57 22.88 -21.65 -1.17
N LEU A 58 22.58 -21.05 -2.33
CA LEU A 58 23.43 -20.09 -3.00
C LEU A 58 23.66 -18.82 -2.15
N MET A 59 22.61 -18.30 -1.53
CA MET A 59 22.72 -17.11 -0.67
C MET A 59 23.46 -17.37 0.63
N ARG A 60 23.36 -18.58 1.21
CA ARG A 60 24.16 -18.98 2.37
C ARG A 60 25.65 -19.04 2.03
N ASP A 61 25.98 -19.62 0.87
CA ASP A 61 27.37 -19.68 0.39
C ASP A 61 27.93 -18.27 0.17
N LYS A 62 27.18 -17.40 -0.52
CA LYS A 62 27.54 -15.99 -0.69
C LYS A 62 27.84 -15.31 0.63
N LEU A 63 26.91 -15.38 1.59
CA LEU A 63 27.06 -14.74 2.89
C LEU A 63 28.31 -15.24 3.62
N LYS A 64 28.55 -16.56 3.60
CA LYS A 64 29.75 -17.17 4.20
C LYS A 64 31.04 -16.63 3.58
N ARG A 65 31.10 -16.51 2.25
CA ARG A 65 32.27 -15.97 1.55
C ARG A 65 32.48 -14.49 1.86
N GLN A 66 31.43 -13.67 1.84
CA GLN A 66 31.51 -12.27 2.24
C GLN A 66 32.01 -12.11 3.68
N GLN A 67 31.56 -12.94 4.61
CA GLN A 67 32.02 -12.93 6.01
C GLN A 67 33.49 -13.37 6.14
N ALA A 68 33.95 -14.32 5.33
CA ALA A 68 35.36 -14.74 5.30
C ALA A 68 36.29 -13.63 4.79
N LEU A 69 35.76 -12.67 4.03
CA LEU A 69 36.45 -11.45 3.58
C LEU A 69 36.32 -10.29 4.59
N ASP A 70 35.77 -10.53 5.79
CA ASP A 70 35.50 -9.53 6.83
C ASP A 70 34.58 -8.38 6.39
N LEU A 71 33.73 -8.60 5.37
CA LEU A 71 32.70 -7.62 4.98
C LEU A 71 31.66 -7.45 6.09
N LYS A 72 31.20 -6.20 6.30
CA LYS A 72 30.34 -5.82 7.42
C LYS A 72 29.30 -4.77 7.01
N GLY A 73 28.33 -4.53 7.88
CA GLY A 73 27.36 -3.46 7.69
C GLY A 73 26.62 -3.58 6.35
N LYS A 74 26.56 -2.48 5.60
CA LYS A 74 25.82 -2.38 4.34
C LYS A 74 26.30 -3.36 3.26
N ASP A 75 27.54 -3.83 3.32
CA ASP A 75 28.08 -4.79 2.34
C ASP A 75 27.39 -6.16 2.41
N LEU A 76 26.79 -6.48 3.57
CA LEU A 76 26.03 -7.72 3.79
C LEU A 76 24.52 -7.55 3.57
N TYR A 77 24.06 -6.34 3.25
CA TYR A 77 22.65 -6.01 3.16
C TYR A 77 21.89 -6.93 2.18
N SER A 78 22.35 -7.05 0.94
CA SER A 78 21.62 -7.84 -0.07
C SER A 78 21.60 -9.32 0.27
N SER A 79 22.66 -9.84 0.90
CA SER A 79 22.70 -11.22 1.42
C SER A 79 21.66 -11.46 2.50
N TYR A 80 21.54 -10.55 3.46
CA TYR A 80 20.54 -10.64 4.51
C TYR A 80 19.11 -10.50 3.96
N ALA A 81 18.86 -9.51 3.11
CA ALA A 81 17.52 -9.25 2.55
C ALA A 81 17.04 -10.42 1.66
N ASN A 82 17.87 -10.89 0.72
CA ASN A 82 17.50 -11.99 -0.18
C ASN A 82 17.34 -13.32 0.57
N LEU A 83 18.25 -13.64 1.49
CA LEU A 83 18.14 -14.87 2.28
C LEU A 83 16.90 -14.87 3.17
N ALA A 84 16.57 -13.72 3.77
CA ALA A 84 15.32 -13.55 4.52
C ALA A 84 14.10 -13.83 3.63
N GLU A 85 14.01 -13.16 2.49
CA GLU A 85 12.90 -13.30 1.54
C GLU A 85 12.71 -14.76 1.08
N PHE A 86 13.79 -15.46 0.71
CA PHE A 86 13.74 -16.86 0.25
C PHE A 86 13.30 -17.82 1.37
N LEU A 87 13.88 -17.66 2.57
CA LEU A 87 13.51 -18.46 3.74
C LEU A 87 12.04 -18.27 4.11
N ILE A 88 11.55 -17.03 4.11
CA ILE A 88 10.16 -16.72 4.47
C ILE A 88 9.20 -17.22 3.40
N ARG A 89 9.38 -16.81 2.15
CA ARG A 89 8.41 -17.11 1.09
C ARG A 89 8.37 -18.60 0.73
N GLY A 90 9.51 -19.29 0.73
CA GLY A 90 9.59 -20.73 0.47
C GLY A 90 8.94 -21.61 1.54
N ASN A 91 8.80 -21.08 2.77
CA ASN A 91 8.35 -21.86 3.92
C ASN A 91 7.02 -21.37 4.52
N ARG A 92 6.57 -20.15 4.24
CA ARG A 92 5.38 -19.56 4.89
C ARG A 92 4.13 -20.44 4.80
N TRP A 93 3.84 -21.01 3.63
CA TRP A 93 2.61 -21.79 3.44
C TRP A 93 2.64 -23.10 4.24
N ARG A 94 3.77 -23.80 4.22
CA ARG A 94 3.99 -25.00 5.04
C ARG A 94 3.93 -24.67 6.53
N MET A 95 4.53 -23.56 6.96
CA MET A 95 4.43 -23.07 8.34
C MET A 95 2.97 -22.83 8.76
N MET A 96 2.16 -22.18 7.90
CA MET A 96 0.73 -21.95 8.15
C MET A 96 -0.04 -23.27 8.25
N GLY A 97 0.41 -24.32 7.54
CA GLY A 97 -0.10 -25.69 7.63
C GLY A 97 0.38 -26.46 8.86
N GLY A 98 1.19 -25.86 9.74
CA GLY A 98 1.68 -26.47 10.97
C GLY A 98 3.04 -27.16 10.87
N ASP A 99 3.75 -27.06 9.74
CA ASP A 99 5.12 -27.60 9.59
C ASP A 99 6.10 -26.86 10.51
N ALA A 100 6.65 -27.58 11.49
CA ALA A 100 7.58 -27.04 12.47
C ALA A 100 8.95 -26.67 11.86
N ALA A 101 9.45 -27.43 10.88
CA ALA A 101 10.71 -27.13 10.22
C ALA A 101 10.58 -25.87 9.35
N ALA A 102 9.47 -25.76 8.62
CA ALA A 102 9.14 -24.55 7.87
C ALA A 102 9.03 -23.33 8.80
N ARG A 103 8.47 -23.49 10.00
CA ARG A 103 8.41 -22.42 11.00
C ARG A 103 9.80 -21.95 11.44
N GLU A 104 10.74 -22.86 11.67
CA GLU A 104 12.12 -22.49 12.00
C GLU A 104 12.80 -21.73 10.86
N HIS A 105 12.58 -22.13 9.60
CA HIS A 105 13.07 -21.36 8.46
C HIS A 105 12.48 -19.95 8.38
N VAL A 106 11.18 -19.79 8.66
CA VAL A 106 10.56 -18.45 8.71
C VAL A 106 11.14 -17.61 9.86
N ARG A 107 11.40 -18.23 11.03
CA ARG A 107 12.08 -17.55 12.17
C ARG A 107 13.48 -17.12 11.80
N GLU A 108 14.26 -17.98 11.16
CA GLU A 108 15.59 -17.66 10.66
C GLU A 108 15.54 -16.50 9.66
N GLY A 109 14.60 -16.55 8.70
CA GLY A 109 14.39 -15.49 7.73
C GLY A 109 14.04 -14.16 8.39
N ARG A 110 13.21 -14.18 9.45
CA ARG A 110 12.93 -12.98 10.26
C ARG A 110 14.19 -12.40 10.89
N GLU A 111 15.07 -13.22 11.45
CA GLU A 111 16.32 -12.74 12.03
C GLU A 111 17.26 -12.13 10.98
N PHE A 112 17.30 -12.69 9.76
CA PHE A 112 18.03 -12.08 8.65
C PHE A 112 17.42 -10.75 8.20
N LEU A 113 16.09 -10.63 8.14
CA LEU A 113 15.44 -9.35 7.84
C LEU A 113 15.77 -8.29 8.90
N ARG A 114 15.77 -8.66 10.19
CA ARG A 114 16.18 -7.73 11.25
C ARG A 114 17.64 -7.28 11.09
N LYS A 115 18.52 -8.17 10.62
CA LYS A 115 19.90 -7.81 10.28
C LYS A 115 19.96 -6.87 9.07
N SER A 116 19.17 -7.09 8.01
CA SER A 116 19.14 -6.19 6.83
C SER A 116 18.71 -4.76 7.24
N ILE A 117 17.65 -4.65 8.04
CA ILE A 117 17.18 -3.38 8.61
C ILE A 117 18.28 -2.73 9.45
N THR A 118 18.95 -3.50 10.31
CA THR A 118 20.00 -2.97 11.19
C THR A 118 21.17 -2.39 10.40
N VAL A 119 21.60 -3.07 9.33
CA VAL A 119 22.75 -2.62 8.55
C VAL A 119 22.40 -1.55 7.52
N ASN A 120 21.15 -1.47 7.08
CA ASN A 120 20.69 -0.48 6.11
C ASN A 120 19.24 -0.02 6.42
N PRO A 121 19.03 0.79 7.48
CA PRO A 121 17.68 1.14 7.94
C PRO A 121 16.87 1.96 6.95
N ASP A 122 17.54 2.71 6.06
CA ASP A 122 16.90 3.53 5.03
C ASP A 122 16.60 2.75 3.74
N ALA A 123 16.97 1.45 3.69
CA ALA A 123 16.69 0.62 2.53
C ALA A 123 15.19 0.61 2.20
N HIS A 124 14.90 0.69 0.90
CA HIS A 124 13.51 0.68 0.42
C HIS A 124 12.61 1.71 1.13
N PHE A 125 13.15 2.86 1.54
CA PHE A 125 12.42 3.91 2.26
C PHE A 125 11.82 3.43 3.60
N GLY A 126 12.54 2.55 4.32
CA GLY A 126 12.13 2.04 5.63
C GLY A 126 11.01 1.00 5.60
N ARG A 127 10.59 0.55 4.41
CA ARG A 127 9.47 -0.40 4.26
C ARG A 127 9.74 -1.78 4.86
N GLU A 128 11.01 -2.16 5.05
CA GLU A 128 11.39 -3.45 5.64
C GLU A 128 10.86 -3.62 7.07
N GLU A 129 10.67 -2.54 7.82
CA GLU A 129 10.08 -2.60 9.16
C GLU A 129 8.65 -3.16 9.13
N TRP A 130 7.86 -2.80 8.11
CA TRP A 130 6.50 -3.31 7.93
C TRP A 130 6.48 -4.76 7.44
N GLN A 131 7.48 -5.15 6.65
CA GLN A 131 7.69 -6.56 6.31
C GLN A 131 7.94 -7.38 7.59
N ALA A 132 8.79 -6.87 8.51
CA ALA A 132 9.04 -7.53 9.79
C ALA A 132 7.78 -7.64 10.65
N VAL A 133 6.94 -6.59 10.68
CA VAL A 133 5.61 -6.62 11.34
C VAL A 133 4.74 -7.74 10.77
N ALA A 134 4.66 -7.85 9.44
CA ALA A 134 3.85 -8.90 8.80
C ALA A 134 4.37 -10.31 9.09
N ILE A 135 5.68 -10.50 9.12
CA ILE A 135 6.31 -11.80 9.44
C ILE A 135 6.06 -12.19 10.89
N ASP A 136 6.23 -11.25 11.83
CA ASP A 136 5.88 -11.49 13.23
C ASP A 136 4.37 -11.83 13.35
N GLY A 137 3.54 -11.16 12.55
CA GLY A 137 2.11 -11.47 12.41
C GLY A 137 1.85 -12.92 11.98
N TRP A 138 2.46 -13.36 10.88
CA TRP A 138 2.30 -14.73 10.38
C TRP A 138 2.84 -15.80 11.33
N LEU A 139 3.97 -15.55 11.99
CA LEU A 139 4.53 -16.47 13.00
C LEU A 139 3.56 -16.67 14.17
N GLU A 140 2.94 -15.58 14.61
CA GLU A 140 1.94 -15.62 15.67
C GLU A 140 0.67 -16.33 15.21
N PHE A 141 0.17 -16.04 14.01
CA PHE A 141 -0.98 -16.73 13.42
C PHE A 141 -0.73 -18.23 13.24
N GLY A 142 0.49 -18.63 12.86
CA GLY A 142 0.87 -20.04 12.75
C GLY A 142 0.82 -20.80 14.08
N THR A 143 0.85 -20.07 15.21
CA THR A 143 0.72 -20.64 16.56
C THR A 143 -0.70 -20.46 17.11
N ARG A 144 -1.37 -19.35 16.76
CA ARG A 144 -2.72 -18.98 17.20
C ARG A 144 -3.59 -18.57 16.01
N PRO A 145 -4.09 -19.54 15.20
CA PRO A 145 -4.88 -19.23 14.02
C PRO A 145 -6.20 -18.51 14.33
N ASP A 146 -6.71 -18.60 15.56
CA ASP A 146 -7.91 -17.88 16.00
C ASP A 146 -7.74 -16.36 15.92
N LEU A 147 -6.51 -15.85 16.01
CA LEU A 147 -6.23 -14.42 15.88
C LEU A 147 -6.51 -13.87 14.49
N LEU A 148 -6.50 -14.71 13.44
CA LEU A 148 -6.90 -14.29 12.09
C LEU A 148 -8.36 -13.82 12.02
N ARG A 149 -9.18 -14.18 13.03
CA ARG A 149 -10.56 -13.69 13.15
C ARG A 149 -10.67 -12.37 13.89
N LYS A 150 -9.59 -11.95 14.57
CA LYS A 150 -9.57 -10.80 15.47
C LYS A 150 -8.78 -9.65 14.90
N THR A 151 -7.69 -9.92 14.19
CA THR A 151 -6.76 -8.89 13.70
C THR A 151 -6.17 -9.22 12.33
N ASP A 152 -5.85 -8.19 11.55
CA ASP A 152 -5.03 -8.33 10.33
C ASP A 152 -3.51 -8.35 10.63
N LEU A 153 -2.68 -8.20 9.57
CA LEU A 153 -1.22 -8.24 9.65
C LEU A 153 -0.61 -7.09 10.46
N ILE A 154 -1.20 -5.90 10.43
CA ILE A 154 -0.67 -4.73 11.13
C ILE A 154 -1.37 -4.49 12.48
N GLY A 155 -2.41 -5.27 12.78
CA GLY A 155 -3.12 -5.23 14.06
C GLY A 155 -4.40 -4.41 14.03
N ASN A 156 -4.98 -4.14 12.87
CA ASN A 156 -6.34 -3.62 12.79
C ASN A 156 -7.34 -4.70 13.24
N ARG A 157 -8.37 -4.33 14.00
CA ARG A 157 -9.38 -5.28 14.49
C ARG A 157 -10.38 -5.64 13.40
N LEU A 158 -10.65 -6.93 13.28
CA LEU A 158 -11.60 -7.53 12.33
C LEU A 158 -12.94 -7.88 13.01
N ASP A 159 -12.92 -8.07 14.32
CA ASP A 159 -14.06 -8.44 15.16
C ASP A 159 -14.85 -7.23 15.70
N VAL A 160 -14.45 -6.01 15.33
CA VAL A 160 -15.17 -4.77 15.68
C VAL A 160 -15.94 -4.23 14.48
N SER A 161 -17.16 -3.76 14.73
CA SER A 161 -17.89 -2.98 13.73
C SER A 161 -17.20 -1.64 13.51
N ILE A 162 -17.22 -1.18 12.26
CA ILE A 162 -16.66 0.11 11.86
C ILE A 162 -17.85 0.92 11.36
N GLU A 163 -18.28 1.92 12.13
CA GLU A 163 -19.45 2.75 11.82
C GLU A 163 -19.16 3.70 10.66
N ILE A 164 -19.59 3.40 9.44
CA ILE A 164 -19.31 4.26 8.27
C ILE A 164 -20.26 5.46 8.31
N SER A 165 -19.77 6.62 8.76
CA SER A 165 -20.59 7.83 8.78
C SER A 165 -21.02 8.21 7.36
N ARG A 166 -22.31 8.54 7.21
CA ARG A 166 -22.87 9.09 5.96
C ARG A 166 -22.60 10.58 5.82
N GLU A 167 -22.49 11.29 6.94
CA GLU A 167 -22.30 12.74 6.99
C GLU A 167 -20.99 13.05 7.70
N VAL A 168 -20.19 13.93 7.08
CA VAL A 168 -18.99 14.41 7.74
C VAL A 168 -19.38 15.65 8.51
N ASP A 169 -19.59 15.51 9.82
CA ASP A 169 -19.75 16.67 10.67
C ASP A 169 -18.40 17.39 10.74
N TRP A 170 -18.35 18.61 10.19
CA TRP A 170 -17.14 19.40 10.11
C TRP A 170 -16.78 20.06 11.45
N PHE A 171 -17.68 20.05 12.43
CA PHE A 171 -17.54 20.78 13.69
C PHE A 171 -16.87 19.99 14.82
N ASP A 172 -16.62 18.70 14.64
CA ASP A 172 -15.92 17.86 15.64
C ASP A 172 -14.40 18.08 15.59
N LEU A 173 -13.99 19.28 16.00
CA LEU A 173 -12.63 19.83 15.93
C LEU A 173 -11.68 19.38 17.05
N VAL A 174 -12.11 18.55 18.01
CA VAL A 174 -11.19 18.03 19.04
C VAL A 174 -10.26 17.00 18.40
N ALA A 175 -8.97 17.00 18.75
CA ALA A 175 -7.98 16.09 18.13
C ALA A 175 -8.40 14.60 18.21
N ASP A 176 -9.07 14.22 19.31
CA ASP A 176 -9.60 12.87 19.51
C ASP A 176 -10.83 12.56 18.61
N THR A 177 -11.69 13.55 18.32
CA THR A 177 -12.82 13.40 17.38
C THR A 177 -12.37 13.47 15.92
N GLN A 178 -11.30 14.20 15.62
CA GLN A 178 -10.69 14.23 14.29
C GLN A 178 -10.08 12.88 13.90
N ALA A 179 -9.45 12.15 14.83
CA ALA A 179 -9.05 10.76 14.60
C ALA A 179 -10.28 9.85 14.35
N ALA A 180 -11.42 10.13 14.99
CA ALA A 180 -12.68 9.43 14.75
C ALA A 180 -13.36 9.82 13.42
N SER A 181 -13.03 10.97 12.84
CA SER A 181 -13.60 11.45 11.57
C SER A 181 -13.16 10.67 10.33
N ARG A 182 -12.22 9.71 10.48
CA ARG A 182 -11.77 8.79 9.43
C ARG A 182 -11.34 9.48 8.14
N ARG A 183 -10.67 10.62 8.25
CA ARG A 183 -10.07 11.30 7.11
C ARG A 183 -8.62 10.91 6.98
N PRO A 184 -8.05 10.78 5.76
CA PRO A 184 -6.63 10.50 5.58
C PRO A 184 -5.74 11.59 6.19
N TYR A 185 -6.22 12.83 6.15
CA TYR A 185 -5.56 14.02 6.67
C TYR A 185 -6.51 14.83 7.55
N LEU A 186 -6.04 15.23 8.72
CA LEU A 186 -6.78 16.06 9.66
C LEU A 186 -6.84 17.52 9.18
N TYR A 187 -7.80 18.31 9.68
CA TYR A 187 -7.94 19.72 9.31
C TYR A 187 -6.65 20.51 9.55
N GLY A 188 -5.98 20.23 10.67
CA GLY A 188 -4.68 20.83 11.00
C GLY A 188 -3.60 20.57 9.95
N TRP A 189 -3.64 19.44 9.25
CA TRP A 189 -2.71 19.17 8.12
C TRP A 189 -2.95 20.14 6.97
N VAL A 190 -4.21 20.28 6.56
CA VAL A 190 -4.62 21.15 5.46
C VAL A 190 -4.33 22.61 5.84
N GLU A 191 -4.73 23.05 7.02
CA GLU A 191 -4.47 24.41 7.49
C GLU A 191 -2.96 24.69 7.58
N THR A 192 -2.16 23.76 8.09
CA THR A 192 -0.71 23.97 8.21
C THR A 192 -0.02 24.06 6.84
N ILE A 193 -0.46 23.28 5.85
CA ILE A 193 0.08 23.33 4.49
C ILE A 193 -0.38 24.60 3.75
N TYR A 194 -1.63 25.03 3.98
CA TYR A 194 -2.23 26.16 3.25
C TYR A 194 -1.96 27.54 3.88
N VAL A 195 -1.94 27.65 5.21
CA VAL A 195 -1.87 28.92 5.94
C VAL A 195 -0.43 29.28 6.30
N GLY A 196 0.51 28.34 6.15
CA GLY A 196 1.91 28.46 6.50
C GLY A 196 2.60 29.75 6.04
N GLN A 197 2.65 30.10 4.74
CA GLN A 197 3.45 31.26 4.30
C GLN A 197 3.11 31.80 2.89
N GLY A 198 1.86 32.14 2.52
CA GLY A 198 1.55 32.99 1.34
C GLY A 198 2.12 32.56 -0.04
N ARG A 199 2.76 31.40 -0.11
CA ARG A 199 3.38 30.70 -1.21
C ARG A 199 3.25 29.26 -0.79
N LEU A 200 2.58 28.48 -1.63
CA LEU A 200 2.62 27.04 -1.56
C LEU A 200 4.06 26.61 -1.24
N ALA A 201 4.30 26.08 -0.05
CA ALA A 201 5.50 25.29 0.19
C ALA A 201 5.28 23.98 -0.59
N THR A 202 5.34 24.07 -1.92
CA THR A 202 5.12 22.95 -2.85
C THR A 202 6.18 21.87 -2.71
N ASN A 203 7.22 22.12 -1.91
CA ASN A 203 8.31 21.18 -1.75
C ASN A 203 8.39 20.69 -0.30
N TYR A 204 7.59 19.68 0.01
CA TYR A 204 7.60 18.94 1.28
C TYR A 204 9.02 18.49 1.67
N GLU A 205 9.88 18.19 0.69
CA GLU A 205 11.27 17.76 0.92
C GLU A 205 12.14 18.88 1.50
N LYS A 206 11.76 20.15 1.30
CA LYS A 206 12.45 21.32 1.87
C LYS A 206 11.99 21.67 3.28
N LEU A 207 11.00 20.97 3.82
CA LEU A 207 10.59 21.16 5.20
C LEU A 207 11.62 20.55 6.15
N GLU A 208 11.97 21.31 7.19
CA GLU A 208 12.80 20.82 8.29
C GLU A 208 12.29 19.48 8.82
N PRO A 209 13.16 18.49 9.10
CA PRO A 209 12.74 17.16 9.55
C PRO A 209 11.79 17.18 10.76
N SER A 210 12.02 18.08 11.72
CA SER A 210 11.13 18.27 12.88
C SER A 210 9.73 18.72 12.47
N ARG A 211 9.61 19.60 11.48
CA ARG A 211 8.32 20.06 10.94
C ARG A 211 7.61 18.96 10.15
N ARG A 212 8.35 18.13 9.41
CA ARG A 212 7.78 16.94 8.76
C ARG A 212 7.24 15.96 9.80
N ALA A 213 7.99 15.70 10.87
CA ALA A 213 7.53 14.85 11.97
C ALA A 213 6.27 15.41 12.65
N GLU A 214 6.21 16.72 12.89
CA GLU A 214 5.01 17.39 13.40
C GLU A 214 3.83 17.24 12.44
N LEU A 215 4.02 17.40 11.14
CA LEU A 215 2.94 17.21 10.16
C LEU A 215 2.39 15.79 10.12
N ARG A 216 3.23 14.77 10.39
CA ARG A 216 2.80 13.36 10.42
C ARG A 216 1.78 13.08 11.52
N GLN A 217 1.72 13.88 12.58
CA GLN A 217 0.69 13.75 13.63
C GLN A 217 -0.73 13.98 13.11
N TYR A 218 -0.86 14.66 11.96
CA TYR A 218 -2.14 14.94 11.32
C TYR A 218 -2.49 13.97 10.19
N VAL A 219 -1.68 12.92 9.98
CA VAL A 219 -2.03 11.81 9.09
C VAL A 219 -2.79 10.79 9.90
N ALA A 220 -3.88 10.26 9.34
CA ALA A 220 -4.71 9.27 10.01
C ALA A 220 -3.87 8.08 10.50
N SER A 221 -4.00 7.72 11.77
CA SER A 221 -3.32 6.56 12.32
C SER A 221 -4.14 5.28 12.11
N VAL A 222 -3.48 4.18 11.79
CA VAL A 222 -4.03 2.81 11.73
C VAL A 222 -3.17 1.87 12.57
N GLY A 223 -3.66 0.65 12.81
CA GLY A 223 -3.05 -0.31 13.74
C GLY A 223 -3.40 -0.03 15.21
N GLU A 224 -2.99 -0.94 16.09
CA GLU A 224 -3.18 -0.87 17.56
C GLU A 224 -4.60 -0.55 18.02
N GLU A 225 -5.57 -1.35 17.60
CA GLU A 225 -6.94 -1.25 18.12
C GLU A 225 -7.18 -2.20 19.30
N ASN A 226 -6.14 -2.37 20.13
CA ASN A 226 -6.16 -3.30 21.24
C ASN A 226 -7.35 -3.06 22.19
N ALA A 227 -8.04 -4.15 22.53
CA ALA A 227 -8.54 -4.31 23.89
C ALA A 227 -7.31 -4.50 24.82
N PRO A 228 -7.29 -3.91 26.02
CA PRO A 228 -6.07 -3.71 26.80
C PRO A 228 -5.41 -5.03 27.25
N GLY A 229 -4.10 -5.18 27.04
CA GLY A 229 -3.30 -6.23 27.69
C GLY A 229 -2.11 -6.79 26.89
N LYS A 230 -0.90 -6.38 27.31
CA LYS A 230 0.45 -6.84 26.90
C LYS A 230 0.95 -6.34 25.54
N ALA A 231 1.73 -5.27 25.58
CA ALA A 231 2.62 -4.84 24.52
C ALA A 231 3.54 -6.00 24.11
N SER A 232 3.33 -6.56 22.92
CA SER A 232 4.39 -7.33 22.26
C SER A 232 5.45 -6.33 21.83
N GLY A 233 6.74 -6.62 22.02
CA GLY A 233 7.84 -5.71 21.65
C GLY A 233 7.97 -5.41 20.15
N THR A 234 7.02 -5.85 19.33
CA THR A 234 7.00 -5.65 17.87
C THR A 234 6.21 -4.38 17.52
N LYS A 235 6.45 -3.76 16.34
CA LYS A 235 5.60 -2.67 15.84
C LYS A 235 4.17 -3.14 15.50
N ARG A 236 3.91 -4.46 15.54
CA ARG A 236 2.57 -5.02 15.37
C ARG A 236 1.68 -4.55 16.51
N GLY A 237 0.59 -3.88 16.16
CA GLY A 237 -0.24 -3.22 17.16
C GLY A 237 0.45 -2.01 17.78
N LYS A 238 1.24 -1.25 17.00
CA LYS A 238 1.50 0.17 17.27
C LYS A 238 0.69 1.02 16.29
N ARG A 239 0.16 2.15 16.76
CA ARG A 239 -0.41 3.15 15.85
C ARG A 239 0.68 3.71 14.94
N ALA A 240 0.41 3.77 13.65
CA ALA A 240 1.25 4.45 12.67
C ALA A 240 0.38 5.19 11.67
N ALA A 241 0.94 6.22 11.04
CA ALA A 241 0.27 6.90 9.94
C ALA A 241 -0.06 5.91 8.82
N PHE A 242 -1.26 5.98 8.26
CA PHE A 242 -1.81 4.96 7.35
C PHE A 242 -0.98 4.77 6.07
N ASP A 243 -0.27 5.82 5.65
CA ASP A 243 0.56 5.85 4.45
C ASP A 243 1.74 4.88 4.56
N GLU A 244 2.32 4.68 5.74
CA GLU A 244 3.48 3.79 5.91
C GLU A 244 3.13 2.32 5.58
N PRO A 245 2.18 1.65 6.27
CA PRO A 245 1.82 0.28 5.94
C PRO A 245 1.17 0.18 4.55
N ALA A 246 0.45 1.21 4.08
CA ALA A 246 -0.13 1.21 2.74
C ALA A 246 0.93 1.19 1.63
N LEU A 247 1.99 2.02 1.76
CA LEU A 247 3.11 2.05 0.81
C LEU A 247 3.90 0.74 0.83
N TRP A 248 4.08 0.12 1.99
CA TRP A 248 4.64 -1.22 2.09
C TRP A 248 3.79 -2.26 1.36
N LEU A 249 2.48 -2.32 1.61
CA LEU A 249 1.54 -3.24 0.95
C LEU A 249 1.57 -3.08 -0.58
N ILE A 250 1.62 -1.83 -1.07
CA ILE A 250 1.74 -1.53 -2.51
C ILE A 250 3.07 -2.05 -3.06
N GLY A 251 4.18 -1.87 -2.32
CA GLY A 251 5.49 -2.40 -2.68
C GLY A 251 5.50 -3.92 -2.78
N GLU A 252 4.97 -4.61 -1.77
CA GLU A 252 4.86 -6.07 -1.74
C GLU A 252 4.02 -6.64 -2.88
N TRP A 253 2.96 -5.94 -3.26
CA TRP A 253 2.12 -6.35 -4.37
C TRP A 253 2.85 -6.18 -5.71
N ARG A 254 3.54 -5.06 -5.92
CA ARG A 254 4.23 -4.77 -7.18
C ARG A 254 5.52 -5.58 -7.37
N GLN A 255 6.32 -5.68 -6.31
CA GLN A 255 7.69 -6.21 -6.37
C GLN A 255 7.86 -7.52 -5.61
N GLY A 256 7.08 -7.73 -4.54
CA GLY A 256 7.18 -8.89 -3.67
C GLY A 256 6.39 -10.09 -4.17
N SER A 257 5.45 -10.55 -3.34
CA SER A 257 4.73 -11.81 -3.57
C SER A 257 3.51 -11.71 -4.51
N GLY A 258 3.15 -10.51 -4.96
CA GLY A 258 1.99 -10.31 -5.83
C GLY A 258 0.66 -10.26 -5.06
N PRO A 259 -0.48 -10.55 -5.72
CA PRO A 259 -1.77 -10.57 -5.07
C PRO A 259 -1.81 -11.56 -3.90
N ASN A 260 -2.15 -11.07 -2.71
CA ASN A 260 -2.22 -11.87 -1.49
C ASN A 260 -3.46 -11.45 -0.68
N PRO A 261 -4.30 -12.39 -0.21
CA PRO A 261 -5.51 -12.07 0.55
C PRO A 261 -5.23 -11.32 1.86
N HIS A 262 -4.11 -11.60 2.55
CA HIS A 262 -3.75 -10.86 3.75
C HIS A 262 -3.43 -9.40 3.43
N PHE A 263 -2.74 -9.14 2.31
CA PHE A 263 -2.40 -7.77 1.89
C PHE A 263 -3.64 -7.01 1.42
N ALA A 264 -4.51 -7.67 0.66
CA ALA A 264 -5.78 -7.09 0.22
C ALA A 264 -6.69 -6.79 1.42
N LEU A 265 -6.83 -7.71 2.38
CA LEU A 265 -7.59 -7.49 3.62
C LEU A 265 -7.02 -6.33 4.42
N CYS A 266 -5.71 -6.35 4.67
CA CYS A 266 -5.01 -5.30 5.44
C CYS A 266 -5.20 -3.93 4.79
N LEU A 267 -5.01 -3.84 3.46
CA LEU A 267 -5.24 -2.58 2.74
C LEU A 267 -6.71 -2.16 2.80
N GLY A 268 -7.66 -3.08 2.71
CA GLY A 268 -9.08 -2.79 2.85
C GLY A 268 -9.44 -2.22 4.22
N GLU A 269 -8.90 -2.81 5.28
CA GLU A 269 -9.08 -2.34 6.66
C GLU A 269 -8.43 -0.96 6.90
N ILE A 270 -7.26 -0.69 6.30
CA ILE A 270 -6.63 0.64 6.31
C ILE A 270 -7.52 1.66 5.58
N MET A 271 -7.88 1.37 4.33
CA MET A 271 -8.67 2.28 3.48
C MET A 271 -10.03 2.60 4.13
N LEU A 272 -10.68 1.62 4.76
CA LEU A 272 -11.94 1.83 5.46
C LEU A 272 -11.80 2.78 6.65
N ARG A 273 -10.69 2.67 7.42
CA ARG A 273 -10.39 3.54 8.56
C ARG A 273 -10.07 4.97 8.17
N VAL A 274 -9.55 5.17 6.97
CA VAL A 274 -9.25 6.50 6.41
C VAL A 274 -10.33 7.01 5.45
N GLY A 275 -11.51 6.39 5.49
CA GLY A 275 -12.70 6.87 4.78
C GLY A 275 -12.68 6.66 3.27
N GLN A 276 -11.72 5.90 2.75
CA GLN A 276 -11.58 5.56 1.32
C GLN A 276 -12.46 4.34 0.99
N ARG A 277 -13.77 4.55 0.96
CA ARG A 277 -14.79 3.49 0.90
C ARG A 277 -14.76 2.72 -0.40
N TYR A 278 -14.57 3.38 -1.55
CA TYR A 278 -14.51 2.65 -2.83
C TYR A 278 -13.27 1.76 -2.90
N LEU A 279 -12.11 2.27 -2.46
CA LEU A 279 -10.87 1.49 -2.40
C LEU A 279 -10.98 0.34 -1.41
N ALA A 280 -11.56 0.57 -0.23
CA ALA A 280 -11.82 -0.47 0.75
C ALA A 280 -12.73 -1.57 0.17
N TRP A 281 -13.84 -1.21 -0.47
CA TRP A 281 -14.76 -2.16 -1.11
C TRP A 281 -14.03 -3.03 -2.15
N THR A 282 -13.20 -2.40 -3.00
CA THR A 282 -12.37 -3.08 -4.01
C THR A 282 -11.34 -4.02 -3.38
N CYS A 283 -10.70 -3.61 -2.28
CA CYS A 283 -9.79 -4.46 -1.51
C CYS A 283 -10.49 -5.71 -0.94
N TYR A 284 -11.69 -5.55 -0.38
CA TYR A 284 -12.48 -6.67 0.16
C TYR A 284 -12.96 -7.62 -0.94
N GLU A 285 -13.37 -7.10 -2.09
CA GLU A 285 -13.72 -7.93 -3.25
C GLU A 285 -12.51 -8.76 -3.69
N ARG A 286 -11.33 -8.12 -3.78
CA ARG A 286 -10.11 -8.84 -4.14
C ARG A 286 -9.72 -9.88 -3.10
N ALA A 287 -9.74 -9.55 -1.81
CA ALA A 287 -9.41 -10.48 -0.73
C ALA A 287 -10.32 -11.71 -0.73
N SER A 288 -11.63 -11.50 -0.92
CA SER A 288 -12.63 -12.57 -1.01
C SER A 288 -12.36 -13.53 -2.18
N ARG A 289 -11.96 -12.99 -3.34
CA ARG A 289 -11.67 -13.79 -4.56
C ARG A 289 -10.45 -14.67 -4.44
N VAL A 290 -9.42 -14.22 -3.73
CA VAL A 290 -8.18 -14.99 -3.53
C VAL A 290 -8.13 -15.67 -2.15
N ALA A 291 -9.28 -15.89 -1.53
CA ALA A 291 -9.39 -16.39 -0.17
C ALA A 291 -8.83 -17.81 0.02
N GLU A 292 -8.73 -18.61 -1.04
CA GLU A 292 -8.05 -19.92 -1.04
C GLU A 292 -6.57 -19.83 -0.65
N HIS A 293 -5.94 -18.67 -0.84
CA HIS A 293 -4.56 -18.40 -0.45
C HIS A 293 -4.44 -17.77 0.94
N PHE A 294 -5.55 -17.59 1.68
CA PHE A 294 -5.54 -16.90 2.98
C PHE A 294 -5.03 -17.78 4.11
N TRP A 295 -5.47 -19.03 4.13
CA TRP A 295 -5.01 -20.01 5.10
C TRP A 295 -5.27 -21.41 4.57
N PRO A 296 -4.49 -22.43 5.00
CA PRO A 296 -4.72 -23.81 4.55
C PRO A 296 -6.08 -24.41 4.93
N THR A 297 -6.74 -23.90 5.98
CA THR A 297 -8.01 -24.47 6.48
C THR A 297 -9.22 -23.78 5.83
N PRO A 298 -10.18 -24.54 5.23
CA PRO A 298 -11.35 -23.98 4.57
C PRO A 298 -12.19 -23.05 5.47
N GLU A 299 -12.24 -23.31 6.77
CA GLU A 299 -13.01 -22.51 7.73
C GLU A 299 -12.47 -21.09 7.86
N LEU A 300 -11.16 -20.89 7.75
CA LEU A 300 -10.55 -19.56 7.79
C LEU A 300 -10.66 -18.85 6.43
N GLN A 301 -10.63 -19.59 5.32
CA GLN A 301 -10.94 -19.05 4.00
C GLN A 301 -12.39 -18.55 3.93
N GLN A 302 -13.33 -19.34 4.46
CA GLN A 302 -14.75 -18.97 4.54
C GLN A 302 -14.97 -17.77 5.45
N PHE A 303 -14.32 -17.74 6.62
CA PHE A 303 -14.33 -16.56 7.50
C PHE A 303 -13.92 -15.29 6.75
N LEU A 304 -12.85 -15.33 5.95
CA LEU A 304 -12.40 -14.17 5.19
C LEU A 304 -13.48 -13.68 4.23
N ARG A 305 -14.12 -14.59 3.47
CA ARG A 305 -15.19 -14.23 2.52
C ARG A 305 -16.36 -13.56 3.23
N GLU A 306 -16.81 -14.14 4.34
CA GLU A 306 -17.90 -13.57 5.13
C GLU A 306 -17.53 -12.20 5.73
N HIS A 307 -16.31 -12.05 6.22
CA HIS A 307 -15.80 -10.77 6.72
C HIS A 307 -15.84 -9.70 5.62
N CYS A 308 -15.28 -10.02 4.46
CA CYS A 308 -15.26 -9.12 3.30
C CYS A 308 -16.68 -8.73 2.88
N GLN A 309 -17.60 -9.70 2.77
CA GLN A 309 -19.01 -9.45 2.43
C GLN A 309 -19.70 -8.55 3.46
N ARG A 310 -19.49 -8.77 4.76
CA ARG A 310 -20.05 -7.91 5.81
C ARG A 310 -19.54 -6.47 5.70
N ARG A 311 -18.23 -6.29 5.45
CA ARG A 311 -17.63 -4.96 5.26
C ARG A 311 -18.15 -4.28 3.99
N GLN A 312 -18.23 -5.00 2.86
CA GLN A 312 -18.80 -4.51 1.61
C GLN A 312 -20.26 -4.06 1.80
N ALA A 313 -21.11 -4.88 2.43
CA ALA A 313 -22.50 -4.53 2.69
C ALA A 313 -22.64 -3.28 3.58
N ALA A 314 -21.73 -3.08 4.54
CA ALA A 314 -21.70 -1.86 5.35
C ALA A 314 -21.37 -0.63 4.50
N ILE A 315 -20.37 -0.74 3.60
CA ILE A 315 -20.00 0.32 2.66
C ILE A 315 -21.17 0.62 1.73
N GLU A 316 -21.79 -0.40 1.13
CA GLU A 316 -22.90 -0.25 0.20
C GLU A 316 -24.10 0.47 0.84
N ARG A 317 -24.42 0.18 2.10
CA ARG A 317 -25.46 0.91 2.84
C ARG A 317 -25.13 2.40 3.06
N SER A 318 -23.87 2.80 2.98
CA SER A 318 -23.43 4.19 3.13
C SER A 318 -23.39 4.97 1.81
N LEU A 319 -23.58 4.29 0.66
CA LEU A 319 -23.44 4.86 -0.67
C LEU A 319 -24.81 5.00 -1.37
N PRO A 320 -24.94 5.92 -2.35
CA PRO A 320 -26.11 5.98 -3.22
C PRO A 320 -26.31 4.67 -4.01
N ALA A 321 -27.55 4.21 -4.14
CA ALA A 321 -27.87 2.95 -4.83
C ALA A 321 -27.33 2.88 -6.28
N ALA A 322 -27.33 4.00 -6.99
CA ALA A 322 -26.79 4.10 -8.34
C ALA A 322 -25.28 3.82 -8.39
N GLU A 323 -24.53 4.23 -7.36
CA GLU A 323 -23.09 3.97 -7.27
C GLU A 323 -22.81 2.53 -6.87
N VAL A 324 -23.59 1.98 -5.92
CA VAL A 324 -23.50 0.58 -5.49
C VAL A 324 -23.64 -0.37 -6.68
N ALA A 325 -24.61 -0.12 -7.56
CA ALA A 325 -24.82 -0.91 -8.78
C ALA A 325 -23.59 -0.92 -9.72
N GLY A 326 -22.74 0.12 -9.66
CA GLY A 326 -21.53 0.25 -10.47
C GLY A 326 -20.27 -0.35 -9.86
N LEU A 327 -20.23 -0.63 -8.55
CA LEU A 327 -19.00 -1.06 -7.85
C LEU A 327 -18.41 -2.35 -8.43
N ARG A 328 -19.22 -3.42 -8.47
CA ARG A 328 -18.78 -4.74 -8.93
C ARG A 328 -18.48 -4.76 -10.43
N PRO A 329 -19.34 -4.25 -11.34
CA PRO A 329 -18.98 -4.17 -12.76
C PRO A 329 -17.69 -3.40 -13.03
N LYS A 330 -17.44 -2.30 -12.30
CA LYS A 330 -16.19 -1.55 -12.40
C LYS A 330 -14.99 -2.34 -11.90
N PHE A 331 -15.13 -3.05 -10.78
CA PHE A 331 -14.07 -3.94 -10.28
C PHE A 331 -13.72 -5.02 -11.30
N GLU A 332 -14.71 -5.70 -11.88
CA GLU A 332 -14.47 -6.73 -12.90
C GLU A 332 -13.72 -6.19 -14.09
N SER A 333 -14.17 -5.05 -14.63
CA SER A 333 -13.57 -4.48 -15.83
C SER A 333 -12.14 -4.01 -15.60
N GLU A 334 -11.87 -3.39 -14.45
CA GLU A 334 -10.54 -2.94 -14.05
C GLU A 334 -9.59 -4.12 -13.78
N LEU A 335 -10.07 -5.18 -13.12
CA LEU A 335 -9.27 -6.37 -12.87
C LEU A 335 -8.96 -7.11 -14.18
N ALA A 336 -9.96 -7.32 -15.03
CA ALA A 336 -9.78 -7.97 -16.32
C ALA A 336 -8.78 -7.20 -17.20
N PHE A 337 -8.85 -5.86 -17.18
CA PHE A 337 -7.89 -5.01 -17.86
C PHE A 337 -6.47 -5.21 -17.33
N GLY A 338 -6.26 -5.18 -16.01
CA GLY A 338 -4.93 -5.34 -15.43
C GLY A 338 -4.33 -6.73 -15.63
N GLU A 339 -5.14 -7.79 -15.52
CA GLU A 339 -4.70 -9.15 -15.81
C GLU A 339 -4.36 -9.36 -17.29
N ALA A 340 -5.15 -8.78 -18.21
CA ALA A 340 -4.84 -8.79 -19.64
C ALA A 340 -3.54 -8.03 -19.92
N TYR A 341 -3.36 -6.85 -19.34
CA TYR A 341 -2.13 -6.06 -19.46
C TYR A 341 -0.91 -6.87 -19.00
N GLN A 342 -0.97 -7.54 -17.85
CA GLN A 342 0.14 -8.37 -17.37
C GLN A 342 0.47 -9.52 -18.32
N ARG A 343 -0.55 -10.24 -18.82
CA ARG A 343 -0.33 -11.31 -19.80
C ARG A 343 0.31 -10.79 -21.07
N ASP A 344 -0.18 -9.68 -21.61
CA ASP A 344 0.38 -9.05 -22.82
C ASP A 344 1.82 -8.59 -22.59
N TYR A 345 2.13 -8.02 -21.43
CA TYR A 345 3.47 -7.58 -21.05
C TYR A 345 4.45 -8.75 -21.04
N GLN A 346 4.07 -9.85 -20.40
CA GLN A 346 4.91 -11.05 -20.29
C GLN A 346 5.06 -11.78 -21.63
N ALA A 347 4.01 -11.79 -22.46
CA ALA A 347 4.08 -12.34 -23.81
C ALA A 347 5.05 -11.55 -24.70
N TYR A 348 4.94 -10.21 -24.69
CA TYR A 348 5.86 -9.33 -25.41
C TYR A 348 7.30 -9.51 -24.93
N GLU A 349 7.52 -9.56 -23.61
CA GLU A 349 8.84 -9.80 -23.01
C GLU A 349 9.44 -11.14 -23.46
N GLN A 350 8.64 -12.21 -23.41
CA GLN A 350 9.06 -13.53 -23.86
C GLN A 350 9.39 -13.56 -25.36
N GLU A 351 8.57 -12.94 -26.20
CA GLU A 351 8.80 -12.87 -27.65
C GLU A 351 10.10 -12.13 -27.98
N LYS A 352 10.34 -10.97 -27.37
CA LYS A 352 11.58 -10.19 -27.56
C LYS A 352 12.81 -10.98 -27.11
N ILE A 353 12.75 -11.67 -25.96
CA ILE A 353 13.84 -12.54 -25.48
C ILE A 353 14.09 -13.68 -26.48
N GLN A 354 13.04 -14.34 -26.99
CA GLN A 354 13.17 -15.42 -27.98
C GLN A 354 13.75 -14.94 -29.32
N ALA A 355 13.49 -13.69 -29.69
CA ALA A 355 14.09 -13.03 -30.86
C ALA A 355 15.55 -12.59 -30.63
N GLY A 356 16.11 -12.80 -29.44
CA GLY A 356 17.49 -12.43 -29.11
C GLY A 356 17.69 -10.95 -28.77
N ALA A 357 16.63 -10.24 -28.38
CA ALA A 357 16.75 -8.86 -27.90
C ALA A 357 17.58 -8.82 -26.60
N ASP A 358 18.43 -7.79 -26.46
CA ASP A 358 19.24 -7.60 -25.26
C ASP A 358 18.38 -7.15 -24.09
N LEU A 359 18.33 -7.96 -23.03
CA LEU A 359 17.58 -7.66 -21.82
C LEU A 359 18.07 -6.40 -21.09
N ASN A 360 19.32 -5.97 -21.35
CA ASN A 360 19.90 -4.76 -20.76
C ASN A 360 19.63 -3.50 -21.61
N ASP A 361 18.93 -3.62 -22.74
CA ASP A 361 18.53 -2.45 -23.54
C ASP A 361 17.54 -1.58 -22.73
N ALA A 362 17.92 -0.32 -22.52
CA ALA A 362 17.07 0.65 -21.82
C ALA A 362 15.73 0.89 -22.54
N HIS A 363 15.66 0.61 -23.84
CA HIS A 363 14.48 0.79 -24.69
C HIS A 363 13.69 -0.51 -24.92
N PHE A 364 14.03 -1.61 -24.22
CA PHE A 364 13.41 -2.93 -24.41
C PHE A 364 11.86 -2.90 -24.42
N PHE A 365 11.26 -2.04 -23.57
CA PHE A 365 9.80 -1.93 -23.41
C PHE A 365 9.16 -0.68 -24.06
N ASP A 366 9.91 0.17 -24.74
CA ASP A 366 9.40 1.44 -25.26
C ASP A 366 8.24 1.22 -26.25
N GLU A 367 8.40 0.27 -27.18
CA GLU A 367 7.37 -0.10 -28.16
C GLU A 367 6.08 -0.61 -27.48
N TYR A 368 6.25 -1.41 -26.43
CA TYR A 368 5.12 -1.95 -25.66
C TYR A 368 4.29 -0.85 -25.00
N PHE A 369 4.96 0.14 -24.38
CA PHE A 369 4.28 1.24 -23.69
C PHE A 369 3.73 2.29 -24.66
N ALA A 370 4.44 2.61 -25.75
CA ALA A 370 4.00 3.58 -26.74
C ALA A 370 2.68 3.20 -27.43
N SER A 371 2.39 1.90 -27.52
CA SER A 371 1.19 1.36 -28.19
C SER A 371 -0.03 1.19 -27.30
N ARG A 372 0.04 1.56 -26.00
CA ARG A 372 -0.99 1.21 -25.00
C ARG A 372 -1.52 2.41 -24.22
N PRO A 373 -2.78 2.35 -23.76
CA PRO A 373 -3.31 3.39 -22.87
C PRO A 373 -2.59 3.38 -21.52
N PRO A 374 -2.65 4.50 -20.76
CA PRO A 374 -2.07 4.56 -19.43
C PRO A 374 -2.53 3.40 -18.54
N ILE A 375 -1.56 2.75 -17.91
CA ILE A 375 -1.84 1.60 -17.06
C ILE A 375 -2.56 2.00 -15.77
N ALA A 376 -2.40 3.21 -15.26
CA ALA A 376 -3.06 3.64 -14.03
C ALA A 376 -4.57 3.88 -14.24
N SER A 377 -5.38 3.51 -13.25
CA SER A 377 -6.77 3.92 -13.19
C SER A 377 -6.87 5.43 -12.96
N LYS A 378 -7.96 6.04 -13.44
CA LYS A 378 -8.26 7.45 -13.12
C LYS A 378 -8.51 7.59 -11.61
N VAL A 379 -8.06 8.72 -11.06
CA VAL A 379 -8.30 9.09 -9.66
C VAL A 379 -9.80 9.23 -9.36
N GLY A 380 -10.24 8.66 -8.23
CA GLY A 380 -11.65 8.62 -7.82
C GLY A 380 -12.10 9.90 -7.10
N PRO A 381 -13.42 10.14 -6.91
CA PRO A 381 -13.93 11.33 -6.22
C PRO A 381 -13.40 11.51 -4.80
N GLU A 382 -13.12 10.42 -4.07
CA GLU A 382 -12.56 10.44 -2.70
C GLU A 382 -11.07 10.84 -2.64
N GLU A 383 -10.40 10.98 -3.80
CA GLU A 383 -9.02 11.44 -3.92
C GLU A 383 -8.92 12.94 -4.27
N TRP A 384 -10.06 13.60 -4.48
CA TRP A 384 -10.11 15.03 -4.78
C TRP A 384 -10.30 15.85 -3.52
N TYR A 385 -9.41 16.82 -3.31
CA TYR A 385 -9.58 17.88 -2.31
C TYR A 385 -9.90 19.18 -3.03
N ALA A 386 -11.14 19.64 -2.92
CA ALA A 386 -11.50 21.00 -3.31
C ALA A 386 -11.24 21.94 -2.13
N GLY A 387 -10.10 22.63 -2.15
CA GLY A 387 -9.83 23.74 -1.24
C GLY A 387 -10.54 25.00 -1.71
N THR A 388 -11.04 25.81 -0.77
CA THR A 388 -11.47 27.18 -1.04
C THR A 388 -10.85 28.07 0.03
N THR A 389 -10.51 29.31 -0.33
CA THR A 389 -9.99 30.27 0.64
C THR A 389 -11.07 30.56 1.69
N GLY A 390 -10.69 31.02 2.89
CA GLY A 390 -11.64 31.44 3.92
C GLY A 390 -12.77 32.35 3.37
N PRO A 391 -12.44 33.40 2.59
CA PRO A 391 -13.45 34.22 1.90
C PRO A 391 -14.30 33.44 0.89
N GLY A 392 -13.71 32.55 0.09
CA GLY A 392 -14.43 31.71 -0.87
C GLY A 392 -15.41 30.75 -0.19
N ARG A 393 -15.06 30.21 0.98
CA ARG A 393 -15.93 29.38 1.82
C ARG A 393 -17.14 30.16 2.32
N MET A 394 -16.89 31.34 2.89
CA MET A 394 -17.94 32.21 3.42
C MET A 394 -18.91 32.60 2.29
N THR A 395 -18.39 32.90 1.11
CA THR A 395 -19.19 33.20 -0.09
C THR A 395 -20.05 32.01 -0.52
N ALA A 396 -19.50 30.79 -0.56
CA ALA A 396 -20.24 29.59 -0.92
C ALA A 396 -21.35 29.25 0.10
N GLN A 397 -21.05 29.34 1.39
CA GLN A 397 -22.02 29.14 2.47
C GLN A 397 -23.13 30.18 2.42
N LEU A 398 -22.79 31.46 2.21
CA LEU A 398 -23.79 32.53 2.08
C LEU A 398 -24.67 32.32 0.85
N ARG A 399 -24.09 31.86 -0.26
CA ARG A 399 -24.85 31.54 -1.48
C ARG A 399 -25.84 30.41 -1.25
N ALA A 400 -25.40 29.31 -0.64
CA ALA A 400 -26.28 28.21 -0.26
C ALA A 400 -27.36 28.69 0.72
N PHE A 401 -26.99 29.53 1.71
CA PHE A 401 -27.95 30.14 2.63
C PHE A 401 -28.94 31.07 1.91
N CYS A 402 -28.54 31.82 0.89
CA CYS A 402 -29.45 32.67 0.12
C CYS A 402 -30.35 31.84 -0.79
N GLU A 403 -29.82 30.79 -1.43
CA GLU A 403 -30.59 29.89 -2.30
C GLU A 403 -31.66 29.11 -1.52
N TRP A 404 -31.35 28.63 -0.31
CA TRP A 404 -32.30 27.94 0.57
C TRP A 404 -33.11 28.88 1.47
N GLY A 405 -32.52 30.00 1.88
CA GLY A 405 -33.15 31.01 2.73
C GLY A 405 -34.12 31.91 1.98
N MET A 406 -33.99 32.10 0.67
CA MET A 406 -35.03 32.74 -0.15
C MET A 406 -36.30 31.88 -0.24
N LEU A 407 -36.18 30.55 -0.06
CA LEU A 407 -37.34 29.65 -0.04
C LEU A 407 -38.07 29.63 1.31
N THR A 408 -37.42 30.02 2.41
CA THR A 408 -37.95 29.85 3.79
C THR A 408 -38.02 31.13 4.63
N GLY A 409 -37.17 32.13 4.38
CA GLY A 409 -36.92 33.25 5.29
C GLY A 409 -37.54 34.60 4.94
N GLY A 410 -38.23 34.72 3.80
CA GLY A 410 -38.90 35.97 3.40
C GLY A 410 -37.95 37.18 3.23
N ALA A 411 -38.53 38.39 3.22
CA ALA A 411 -37.86 39.63 2.78
C ALA A 411 -36.61 40.03 3.59
N VAL A 412 -36.49 39.58 4.85
CA VAL A 412 -35.37 39.97 5.74
C VAL A 412 -34.05 39.32 5.30
N VAL A 413 -34.08 38.06 4.88
CA VAL A 413 -32.89 37.36 4.35
C VAL A 413 -32.42 38.00 3.05
N LEU A 414 -33.37 38.44 2.22
CA LEU A 414 -33.12 39.12 0.96
C LEU A 414 -32.43 40.48 1.18
N LEU A 415 -32.83 41.22 2.21
CA LEU A 415 -32.23 42.50 2.57
C LEU A 415 -30.79 42.36 3.08
N LEU A 416 -30.53 41.34 3.92
CA LEU A 416 -29.18 41.03 4.39
C LEU A 416 -28.26 40.59 3.24
N ALA A 417 -28.77 39.80 2.29
CA ALA A 417 -28.02 39.40 1.10
C ALA A 417 -27.65 40.59 0.21
N VAL A 418 -28.57 41.55 0.01
CA VAL A 418 -28.34 42.76 -0.79
C VAL A 418 -27.31 43.68 -0.14
N VAL A 419 -27.40 43.93 1.17
CA VAL A 419 -26.41 44.76 1.89
C VAL A 419 -25.02 44.13 1.78
N PHE A 420 -24.93 42.82 1.90
CA PHE A 420 -23.64 42.13 1.77
C PHE A 420 -23.07 42.20 0.35
N LEU A 421 -23.88 42.00 -0.69
CA LEU A 421 -23.46 42.16 -2.10
C LEU A 421 -22.98 43.59 -2.43
N LEU A 422 -23.53 44.60 -1.74
CA LEU A 422 -23.12 45.99 -1.92
C LEU A 422 -21.82 46.32 -1.17
N VAL A 423 -21.56 45.67 -0.04
CA VAL A 423 -20.35 45.89 0.78
C VAL A 423 -19.17 45.06 0.29
N CYS A 424 -19.43 43.83 -0.15
CA CYS A 424 -18.42 42.94 -0.72
C CYS A 424 -18.33 43.18 -2.23
N LYS A 425 -17.43 44.08 -2.65
CA LYS A 425 -17.08 44.24 -4.06
C LYS A 425 -16.74 42.86 -4.66
N PRO A 426 -17.19 42.55 -5.89
CA PRO A 426 -16.86 41.30 -6.57
C PRO A 426 -15.37 41.27 -6.91
N GLY A 427 -14.55 40.95 -5.92
CA GLY A 427 -13.15 40.58 -6.07
C GLY A 427 -13.10 39.10 -6.37
N ASP A 428 -12.68 38.79 -7.59
CA ASP A 428 -12.33 37.47 -8.11
C ASP A 428 -13.45 36.43 -8.08
N ARG A 429 -13.92 36.10 -9.29
CA ARG A 429 -14.68 34.87 -9.55
C ARG A 429 -14.01 33.73 -8.78
N LEU A 430 -14.78 33.01 -7.96
CA LEU A 430 -14.38 31.76 -7.31
C LEU A 430 -13.73 30.84 -8.37
N ARG A 431 -12.41 30.96 -8.52
CA ARG A 431 -11.61 29.97 -9.21
C ARG A 431 -11.52 28.85 -8.22
N VAL A 432 -12.38 27.86 -8.41
CA VAL A 432 -12.09 26.51 -7.90
C VAL A 432 -10.85 26.07 -8.69
N GLU A 433 -9.67 26.37 -8.16
CA GLU A 433 -8.46 25.71 -8.64
C GLU A 433 -8.59 24.25 -8.24
N VAL A 434 -8.87 23.43 -9.25
CA VAL A 434 -8.74 21.99 -9.14
C VAL A 434 -7.25 21.72 -9.03
N ILE A 435 -6.74 21.70 -7.80
CA ILE A 435 -5.37 21.28 -7.53
C ILE A 435 -5.33 19.78 -7.76
N ARG A 436 -4.85 19.39 -8.94
CA ARG A 436 -4.47 18.00 -9.19
C ARG A 436 -3.23 17.75 -8.33
N GLN A 437 -3.27 16.71 -7.49
CA GLN A 437 -2.01 16.18 -6.97
C GLN A 437 -1.18 15.73 -8.18
N PRO A 438 0.13 16.05 -8.22
CA PRO A 438 1.02 15.60 -9.28
C PRO A 438 1.09 14.07 -9.37
#